data_AF-A0A954KG45-F1
#
_entry.id   AF-A0A954KG45-F1
#
_cell.length_a   1.000
_cell.length_b   1.000
_cell.length_c   1.000
_cell.angle_alpha   90.00
_cell.angle_beta   90.00
_cell.angle_gamma   90.00
#
_symmetry.space_group_name_H-M   'P 1'
#
loop_
_entity.id
_entity.type
_entity.pdbx_description
1 polymer ?
#
loop_
_entity_poly.entity_id
_entity_poly.type
_entity_poly.pdbx_seq_one_letter_code
_entity_poly.pdbx_strand_id
1 'polypeptide(L)'
;ETSGYERDQEKQFAWRYRDWVVDALNRDMPYDRFVVEQLAGDELADCSERSVIATGMLRLGTWNDEPNDPQDYVYDRLEDLVHVTSSAFLGLTVKCARCHDHKFDAIPQTDYYRLAAVFWPGAIQPRDAKLLGGPSAAELGFENVLGWTDLGAKAEPLYLLRQGERSKPGQVVSAGPLSFVRSLARPFEPPPVE
;
A
#
# COMPACT_ATOMS: atom_id res chain seq x y z
N GLU A 1 -16.18 -6.09 8.64
CA GLU A 1 -15.69 -4.77 8.19
C GLU A 1 -16.40 -4.37 6.91
N THR A 2 -16.65 -3.08 6.74
CA THR A 2 -17.31 -2.50 5.58
C THR A 2 -16.39 -1.49 4.88
N SER A 3 -16.85 -0.89 3.78
CA SER A 3 -16.04 0.02 2.96
C SER A 3 -15.88 1.42 3.58
N GLY A 4 -16.66 1.76 4.60
CA GLY A 4 -16.53 3.00 5.35
C GLY A 4 -16.83 4.25 4.51
N TYR A 5 -17.61 4.10 3.43
CA TYR A 5 -17.96 5.15 2.49
C TYR A 5 -19.46 5.05 2.11
N GLU A 6 -19.95 5.91 1.21
CA GLU A 6 -21.39 6.09 0.93
C GLU A 6 -22.22 4.81 0.77
N ARG A 7 -21.74 3.83 -0.02
CA ARG A 7 -22.44 2.54 -0.23
C ARG A 7 -22.09 1.47 0.78
N ASP A 8 -21.08 1.72 1.60
CA ASP A 8 -20.62 0.91 2.72
C ASP A 8 -20.59 -0.62 2.46
N GLN A 9 -20.11 -1.02 1.29
CA GLN A 9 -20.10 -2.42 0.88
C GLN A 9 -19.31 -3.29 1.86
N GLU A 10 -19.78 -4.51 2.11
CA GLU A 10 -19.09 -5.47 2.97
C GLU A 10 -17.72 -5.87 2.38
N LYS A 11 -16.67 -5.79 3.19
CA LYS A 11 -15.36 -6.35 2.84
C LYS A 11 -15.35 -7.83 3.21
N GLN A 12 -15.78 -8.67 2.27
CA GLN A 12 -15.79 -10.12 2.47
C GLN A 12 -14.40 -10.61 2.91
N PHE A 13 -14.39 -11.55 3.85
CA PHE A 13 -13.18 -12.17 4.43
C PHE A 13 -12.26 -11.24 5.23
N ALA A 14 -12.59 -9.96 5.42
CA ALA A 14 -11.79 -9.03 6.23
C ALA A 14 -11.52 -9.51 7.67
N TRP A 15 -12.43 -10.30 8.24
CA TRP A 15 -12.28 -10.90 9.57
C TRP A 15 -11.05 -11.82 9.67
N ARG A 16 -10.59 -12.40 8.55
CA ARG A 16 -9.41 -13.27 8.52
C ARG A 16 -8.13 -12.50 8.83
N TYR A 17 -8.03 -11.24 8.42
CA TYR A 17 -6.90 -10.40 8.78
C TYR A 17 -6.85 -10.16 10.29
N ARG A 18 -7.99 -9.81 10.92
CA ARG A 18 -8.07 -9.67 12.37
C ARG A 18 -7.62 -10.94 13.08
N ASP A 19 -8.13 -12.09 12.65
CA ASP A 19 -7.78 -13.38 13.24
C ASP A 19 -6.30 -13.71 13.02
N TRP A 20 -5.72 -13.37 11.86
CA TRP A 20 -4.29 -13.49 11.60
C TRP A 20 -3.46 -12.62 12.57
N VAL A 21 -3.85 -11.35 12.81
CA VAL A 21 -3.16 -10.46 13.76
C VAL A 21 -3.19 -11.05 15.17
N VAL A 22 -4.38 -11.48 15.63
CA VAL A 22 -4.56 -12.09 16.95
C VAL A 22 -3.68 -13.33 17.09
N ASP A 23 -3.70 -14.20 16.09
CA ASP A 23 -2.87 -15.41 16.07
C ASP A 23 -1.37 -15.11 16.04
N ALA A 24 -0.94 -14.12 15.26
CA ALA A 24 0.47 -13.75 15.13
C ALA A 24 1.02 -13.26 16.48
N LEU A 25 0.25 -12.43 17.18
CA LEU A 25 0.60 -11.97 18.53
C LEU A 25 0.58 -13.11 19.55
N ASN A 26 -0.46 -13.96 19.54
CA ASN A 26 -0.58 -15.09 20.48
C ASN A 26 0.49 -16.16 20.30
N ARG A 27 1.12 -16.24 19.12
CA ARG A 27 2.20 -17.17 18.79
C ARG A 27 3.59 -16.55 18.95
N ASP A 28 3.68 -15.34 19.49
CA ASP A 28 4.93 -14.58 19.60
C ASP A 28 5.70 -14.52 18.27
N MET A 29 4.97 -14.27 17.17
CA MET A 29 5.60 -14.12 15.85
C MET A 29 6.69 -13.05 15.92
N PRO A 30 7.90 -13.33 15.38
CA PRO A 30 8.95 -12.32 15.29
C PRO A 30 8.43 -11.04 14.60
N TYR A 31 8.72 -9.88 15.20
CA TYR A 31 8.13 -8.61 14.75
C TYR A 31 8.54 -8.25 13.33
N ASP A 32 9.78 -8.57 12.93
CA ASP A 32 10.25 -8.44 11.56
C ASP A 32 9.38 -9.23 10.58
N ARG A 33 9.07 -10.50 10.91
CA ARG A 33 8.17 -11.32 10.10
C ARG A 33 6.74 -10.77 10.10
N PHE A 34 6.24 -10.31 11.25
CA PHE A 34 4.91 -9.70 11.38
C PHE A 34 4.74 -8.48 10.47
N VAL A 35 5.75 -7.60 10.40
CA VAL A 35 5.74 -6.43 9.50
C VAL A 35 5.84 -6.86 8.05
N VAL A 36 6.78 -7.77 7.73
CA VAL A 36 7.02 -8.23 6.36
C VAL A 36 5.78 -8.91 5.76
N GLU A 37 5.11 -9.80 6.50
CA GLU A 37 3.90 -10.47 5.99
C GLU A 37 2.76 -9.48 5.69
N GLN A 38 2.61 -8.41 6.48
CA GLN A 38 1.57 -7.40 6.22
C GLN A 38 1.84 -6.51 5.00
N LEU A 39 3.11 -6.34 4.62
CA LEU A 39 3.51 -5.48 3.50
C LEU A 39 3.72 -6.25 2.20
N ALA A 40 4.20 -7.49 2.27
CA ALA A 40 4.64 -8.27 1.10
C ALA A 40 4.45 -9.78 1.30
N GLY A 41 3.49 -10.20 2.13
CA GLY A 41 3.26 -11.62 2.45
C GLY A 41 2.93 -12.51 1.26
N ASP A 42 2.42 -11.94 0.18
CA ASP A 42 2.16 -12.61 -1.11
C ASP A 42 3.43 -12.84 -1.93
N GLU A 43 4.48 -12.04 -1.72
CA GLU A 43 5.74 -12.09 -2.48
C GLU A 43 6.86 -12.88 -1.79
N LEU A 44 6.58 -13.49 -0.64
CA LEU A 44 7.57 -14.25 0.11
C LEU A 44 7.89 -15.59 -0.55
N ALA A 45 9.15 -16.02 -0.46
CA ALA A 45 9.57 -17.33 -0.98
C ALA A 45 8.80 -18.51 -0.34
N ASP A 46 8.33 -18.32 0.89
CA ASP A 46 7.49 -19.25 1.65
C ASP A 46 6.01 -18.80 1.70
N CYS A 47 5.54 -18.11 0.65
CA CYS A 47 4.17 -17.63 0.52
C CYS A 47 3.13 -18.74 0.82
N SER A 48 2.10 -18.37 1.58
CA SER A 48 1.01 -19.24 2.01
C SER A 48 -0.29 -18.45 2.11
N GLU A 49 -1.44 -19.15 2.24
CA GLU A 49 -2.73 -18.48 2.45
C GLU A 49 -2.66 -17.51 3.66
N ARG A 50 -1.95 -17.89 4.73
CA ARG A 50 -1.79 -17.03 5.92
C ARG A 50 -1.00 -15.76 5.63
N SER A 51 0.08 -15.84 4.86
CA SER A 51 0.88 -14.65 4.54
C SER A 51 0.14 -13.73 3.58
N VAL A 52 -0.65 -14.28 2.65
CA VAL A 52 -1.54 -13.47 1.79
C VAL A 52 -2.66 -12.81 2.60
N ILE A 53 -3.26 -13.49 3.58
CA ILE A 53 -4.24 -12.87 4.50
C ILE A 53 -3.64 -11.67 5.24
N ALA A 54 -2.35 -11.73 5.61
CA ALA A 54 -1.67 -10.64 6.30
C ALA A 54 -1.63 -9.35 5.48
N THR A 55 -1.43 -9.45 4.15
CA THR A 55 -1.46 -8.30 3.22
C THR A 55 -2.81 -7.59 3.17
N GLY A 56 -3.86 -8.20 3.73
CA GLY A 56 -5.19 -7.60 3.86
C GLY A 56 -5.19 -6.26 4.57
N MET A 57 -4.18 -5.96 5.39
CA MET A 57 -3.93 -4.63 5.96
C MET A 57 -4.07 -3.50 4.91
N LEU A 58 -3.48 -3.70 3.72
CA LEU A 58 -3.48 -2.75 2.60
C LEU A 58 -4.85 -2.61 1.92
N ARG A 59 -5.84 -3.43 2.30
CA ARG A 59 -7.19 -3.47 1.71
C ARG A 59 -8.28 -2.94 2.63
N LEU A 60 -7.97 -2.76 3.92
CA LEU A 60 -8.93 -2.37 4.96
C LEU A 60 -9.27 -0.88 4.99
N GLY A 61 -8.54 -0.05 4.24
CA GLY A 61 -8.87 1.35 4.06
C GLY A 61 -10.24 1.59 3.41
N THR A 62 -10.62 2.86 3.31
CA THR A 62 -11.91 3.24 2.72
C THR A 62 -11.96 2.81 1.25
N TRP A 63 -13.15 2.47 0.78
CA TRP A 63 -13.38 2.19 -0.64
C TRP A 63 -14.57 2.98 -1.16
N ASN A 64 -14.28 3.89 -2.09
CA ASN A 64 -15.24 4.62 -2.90
C ASN A 64 -15.36 3.95 -4.28
N ASP A 65 -16.52 3.39 -4.58
CA ASP A 65 -16.85 2.79 -5.88
C ASP A 65 -17.39 3.79 -6.91
N GLU A 66 -17.67 5.03 -6.50
CA GLU A 66 -18.18 6.10 -7.35
C GLU A 66 -17.42 7.42 -7.13
N PRO A 67 -16.10 7.44 -7.38
CA PRO A 67 -15.33 8.67 -7.26
C PRO A 67 -15.76 9.69 -8.34
N ASN A 68 -15.85 10.96 -7.95
CA ASN A 68 -16.13 12.06 -8.88
C ASN A 68 -15.08 12.15 -9.99
N ASP A 69 -13.79 12.00 -9.63
CA ASP A 69 -12.69 11.79 -10.56
C ASP A 69 -11.95 10.49 -10.17
N PRO A 70 -12.09 9.41 -10.97
CA PRO A 70 -11.41 8.15 -10.73
C PRO A 70 -9.89 8.29 -10.61
N GLN A 71 -9.27 9.25 -11.31
CA GLN A 71 -7.81 9.43 -11.31
C GLN A 71 -7.33 10.15 -10.05
N ASP A 72 -8.12 11.06 -9.48
CA ASP A 72 -7.78 11.71 -8.20
C ASP A 72 -7.89 10.70 -7.05
N TYR A 73 -8.93 9.86 -7.07
CA TYR A 73 -9.14 8.83 -6.06
C TYR A 73 -7.97 7.82 -5.97
N VAL A 74 -7.25 7.56 -7.06
CA VAL A 74 -6.02 6.74 -7.02
C VAL A 74 -4.99 7.33 -6.07
N TYR A 75 -4.78 8.64 -6.13
CA TYR A 75 -3.79 9.31 -5.28
C TYR A 75 -4.24 9.40 -3.82
N ASP A 76 -5.55 9.42 -3.57
CA ASP A 76 -6.08 9.36 -2.22
C ASP A 76 -5.93 7.95 -1.62
N ARG A 77 -6.21 6.89 -2.39
CA ARG A 77 -5.89 5.51 -1.96
C ARG A 77 -4.39 5.32 -1.72
N LEU A 78 -3.56 5.90 -2.59
CA LEU A 78 -2.11 5.84 -2.42
C LEU A 78 -1.65 6.56 -1.15
N GLU A 79 -2.26 7.71 -0.83
CA GLU A 79 -2.00 8.42 0.41
C GLU A 79 -2.40 7.59 1.63
N ASP A 80 -3.57 6.94 1.62
CA ASP A 80 -4.01 6.05 2.69
C ASP A 80 -3.00 4.91 2.94
N LEU A 81 -2.52 4.25 1.88
CA LEU A 81 -1.52 3.16 1.98
C LEU A 81 -0.21 3.66 2.59
N VAL A 82 0.26 4.83 2.16
CA VAL A 82 1.46 5.48 2.70
C VAL A 82 1.24 5.88 4.16
N HIS A 83 0.09 6.43 4.50
CA HIS A 83 -0.23 6.90 5.84
C HIS A 83 -0.34 5.75 6.83
N VAL A 84 -1.08 4.68 6.50
CA VAL A 84 -1.26 3.53 7.39
C VAL A 84 0.06 2.81 7.63
N THR A 85 0.86 2.61 6.58
CA THR A 85 2.17 1.94 6.66
C THR A 85 3.16 2.74 7.51
N SER A 86 3.30 4.04 7.21
CA SER A 86 4.25 4.90 7.93
C SER A 86 3.86 5.09 9.40
N SER A 87 2.57 5.25 9.68
CA SER A 87 2.11 5.46 11.06
C SER A 87 2.22 4.17 11.88
N ALA A 88 1.85 3.02 11.32
CA ALA A 88 1.85 1.74 12.03
C ALA A 88 3.26 1.21 12.31
N PHE A 89 4.17 1.31 11.35
CA PHE A 89 5.48 0.62 11.43
C PHE A 89 6.66 1.56 11.64
N LEU A 90 6.56 2.83 11.25
CA LEU A 90 7.63 3.81 11.46
C LEU A 90 7.33 4.77 12.62
N GLY A 91 6.08 4.82 13.09
CA GLY A 91 5.63 5.80 14.08
C GLY A 91 5.70 7.24 13.55
N LEU A 92 5.63 7.42 12.23
CA LEU A 92 5.80 8.72 11.56
C LEU A 92 4.59 9.03 10.69
N THR A 93 4.17 10.30 10.69
CA THR A 93 3.17 10.80 9.75
C THR A 93 3.86 11.47 8.58
N VAL A 94 3.89 10.81 7.41
CA VAL A 94 4.56 11.36 6.21
C VAL A 94 3.60 12.11 5.28
N LYS A 95 2.28 12.01 5.48
CA LYS A 95 1.27 12.51 4.52
C LYS A 95 1.35 14.01 4.19
N CYS A 96 1.78 14.83 5.14
CA CYS A 96 1.95 16.27 4.89
C CYS A 96 3.02 16.53 3.80
N ALA A 97 3.94 15.59 3.60
CA ALA A 97 4.93 15.66 2.54
C ALA A 97 4.37 15.35 1.14
N ARG A 98 3.06 15.11 0.96
CA ARG A 98 2.42 14.89 -0.35
C ARG A 98 2.56 16.10 -1.28
N CYS A 99 2.44 17.31 -0.74
CA CYS A 99 2.35 18.54 -1.54
C CYS A 99 3.59 19.43 -1.46
N HIS A 100 4.34 19.37 -0.37
CA HIS A 100 5.54 20.16 -0.13
C HIS A 100 6.45 19.41 0.86
N ASP A 101 7.68 19.88 1.08
CA ASP A 101 8.54 19.29 2.12
C ASP A 101 7.86 19.35 3.48
N HIS A 102 7.99 18.31 4.29
CA HIS A 102 7.34 18.26 5.59
C HIS A 102 7.70 19.49 6.44
N LYS A 103 6.71 20.05 7.15
CA LYS A 103 6.84 21.35 7.81
C LYS A 103 7.88 21.38 8.92
N PHE A 104 8.04 20.27 9.65
CA PHE A 104 8.85 20.20 10.87
C PHE A 104 9.98 19.18 10.74
N ASP A 105 9.62 17.94 10.38
CA ASP A 105 10.59 16.88 10.15
C ASP A 105 11.35 17.03 8.82
N ALA A 106 12.58 16.53 8.78
CA ALA A 106 13.44 16.52 7.60
C ALA A 106 13.00 15.44 6.58
N ILE A 107 11.76 15.53 6.12
CA ILE A 107 11.15 14.61 5.16
C ILE A 107 10.84 15.43 3.89
N PRO A 108 11.72 15.38 2.88
CA PRO A 108 11.46 16.01 1.59
C PRO A 108 10.20 15.44 0.95
N GLN A 109 9.54 16.24 0.11
CA GLN A 109 8.39 15.80 -0.68
C GLN A 109 8.73 14.55 -1.49
N THR A 110 9.96 14.45 -2.01
CA THR A 110 10.42 13.29 -2.76
C THR A 110 10.34 11.99 -1.97
N ASP A 111 10.56 12.02 -0.65
CA ASP A 111 10.52 10.81 0.18
C ASP A 111 9.10 10.25 0.30
N TYR A 112 8.09 11.12 0.36
CA TYR A 112 6.70 10.69 0.27
C TYR A 112 6.44 9.91 -1.03
N TYR A 113 6.87 10.44 -2.18
CA TYR A 113 6.65 9.78 -3.46
C TYR A 113 7.52 8.52 -3.62
N ARG A 114 8.70 8.45 -3.00
CA ARG A 114 9.53 7.23 -2.97
C ARG A 114 8.85 6.11 -2.18
N LEU A 115 8.22 6.43 -1.05
CA LEU A 115 7.45 5.46 -0.28
C LEU A 115 6.15 5.08 -1.03
N ALA A 116 5.47 6.06 -1.62
CA ALA A 116 4.27 5.82 -2.42
C ALA A 116 4.55 4.91 -3.63
N ALA A 117 5.70 5.05 -4.28
CA ALA A 117 6.09 4.22 -5.43
C ALA A 117 6.18 2.72 -5.10
N VAL A 118 6.25 2.33 -3.81
CA VAL A 118 6.20 0.92 -3.39
C VAL A 118 4.83 0.30 -3.66
N PHE A 119 3.74 1.04 -3.44
CA PHE A 119 2.37 0.54 -3.59
C PHE A 119 1.77 0.82 -4.97
N TRP A 120 2.47 1.63 -5.77
CA TRP A 120 2.04 2.03 -7.10
C TRP A 120 1.79 0.90 -8.11
N PRO A 121 2.52 -0.24 -8.09
CA PRO A 121 2.27 -1.36 -9.00
C PRO A 121 1.04 -2.21 -8.64
N GLY A 122 0.51 -2.08 -7.43
CA GLY A 122 -0.63 -2.86 -6.97
C GLY A 122 -2.00 -2.34 -7.41
N ALA A 123 -3.07 -2.92 -6.86
CA ALA A 123 -4.46 -2.63 -7.22
C ALA A 123 -4.99 -1.30 -6.64
N ILE A 124 -4.32 -0.19 -6.97
CA ILE A 124 -4.70 1.18 -6.56
C ILE A 124 -5.70 1.83 -7.52
N GLN A 125 -5.68 1.44 -8.81
CA GLN A 125 -6.62 1.94 -9.81
C GLN A 125 -8.04 1.45 -9.51
N PRO A 126 -9.09 2.23 -9.85
CA PRO A 126 -10.45 1.72 -9.84
C PRO A 126 -10.58 0.50 -10.76
N ARG A 127 -11.05 -0.62 -10.20
CA ARG A 127 -11.30 -1.88 -10.90
C ARG A 127 -12.74 -2.33 -10.67
N ASP A 128 -13.01 -3.62 -10.83
CA ASP A 128 -14.33 -4.21 -10.58
C ASP A 128 -14.82 -3.89 -9.15
N ALA A 129 -16.03 -3.32 -9.06
CA ALA A 129 -16.68 -3.01 -7.80
C ALA A 129 -16.89 -4.25 -6.92
N LYS A 130 -17.09 -5.44 -7.51
CA LYS A 130 -17.20 -6.72 -6.79
C LYS A 130 -15.90 -7.09 -6.07
N LEU A 131 -14.77 -6.61 -6.57
CA LEU A 131 -13.45 -6.80 -5.97
C LEU A 131 -13.07 -5.63 -5.05
N LEU A 132 -13.93 -4.63 -4.86
CA LEU A 132 -13.61 -3.40 -4.13
C LEU A 132 -12.28 -2.80 -4.62
N GLY A 133 -12.10 -2.75 -5.95
CA GLY A 133 -10.90 -2.25 -6.60
C GLY A 133 -9.63 -3.09 -6.43
N GLY A 134 -9.73 -4.29 -5.87
CA GLY A 134 -8.59 -5.14 -5.50
C GLY A 134 -8.14 -6.14 -6.55
N PRO A 135 -7.14 -6.96 -6.20
CA PRO A 135 -6.82 -8.15 -6.96
C PRO A 135 -7.92 -9.20 -6.84
N SER A 136 -8.05 -10.01 -7.89
CA SER A 136 -8.90 -11.20 -7.94
C SER A 136 -8.26 -12.37 -7.18
N ALA A 137 -9.05 -13.39 -6.86
CA ALA A 137 -8.52 -14.63 -6.25
C ALA A 137 -7.46 -15.32 -7.13
N ALA A 138 -7.58 -15.22 -8.46
CA ALA A 138 -6.59 -15.76 -9.38
C ALA A 138 -5.27 -14.97 -9.34
N GLU A 139 -5.33 -13.65 -9.20
CA GLU A 139 -4.14 -12.79 -9.02
C GLU A 139 -3.48 -13.05 -7.64
N LEU A 140 -4.26 -13.32 -6.60
CA LEU A 140 -3.75 -13.65 -5.26
C LEU A 140 -3.26 -15.09 -5.11
N GLY A 141 -3.63 -16.00 -6.03
CA GLY A 141 -3.34 -17.43 -5.92
C GLY A 141 -4.15 -18.18 -4.84
N PHE A 142 -5.01 -17.49 -4.08
CA PHE A 142 -5.84 -18.05 -3.02
C PHE A 142 -7.28 -17.56 -3.12
N GLU A 143 -8.22 -18.45 -2.79
CA GLU A 143 -9.64 -18.12 -2.69
C GLU A 143 -10.00 -17.64 -1.28
N ASN A 144 -11.11 -16.90 -1.17
CA ASN A 144 -11.68 -16.49 0.13
C ASN A 144 -10.75 -15.68 1.02
N VAL A 145 -9.83 -14.91 0.42
CA VAL A 145 -8.92 -13.99 1.09
C VAL A 145 -9.14 -12.56 0.60
N LEU A 146 -8.99 -11.60 1.52
CA LEU A 146 -8.91 -10.19 1.20
C LEU A 146 -7.44 -9.78 1.27
N GLY A 147 -6.71 -9.92 0.17
CA GLY A 147 -5.27 -9.65 0.08
C GLY A 147 -4.91 -8.53 -0.88
N TRP A 148 -3.63 -8.19 -0.90
CA TRP A 148 -2.97 -7.29 -1.83
C TRP A 148 -1.92 -8.04 -2.63
N THR A 149 -1.68 -7.62 -3.87
CA THR A 149 -0.57 -8.07 -4.69
C THR A 149 -0.32 -7.06 -5.80
N ASP A 150 0.89 -7.06 -6.33
CA ASP A 150 1.26 -6.28 -7.50
C ASP A 150 0.61 -6.85 -8.77
N LEU A 151 0.14 -5.97 -9.67
CA LEU A 151 -0.60 -6.40 -10.86
C LEU A 151 0.30 -6.76 -12.05
N GLY A 152 1.61 -6.55 -11.92
CA GLY A 152 2.58 -6.92 -12.92
C GLY A 152 4.00 -6.54 -12.54
N ALA A 153 4.97 -7.16 -13.21
CA ALA A 153 6.41 -6.98 -12.93
C ALA A 153 6.95 -5.56 -13.24
N LYS A 154 6.18 -4.72 -13.93
CA LYS A 154 6.57 -3.37 -14.31
C LYS A 154 5.51 -2.37 -13.87
N ALA A 155 5.89 -1.53 -12.92
CA ALA A 155 5.08 -0.40 -12.49
C ALA A 155 5.04 0.70 -13.55
N GLU A 156 3.89 1.34 -13.71
CA GLU A 156 3.78 2.60 -14.43
C GLU A 156 4.58 3.71 -13.70
N PRO A 157 5.07 4.75 -14.40
CA PRO A 157 5.83 5.79 -13.75
C PRO A 157 4.96 6.61 -12.78
N LEU A 158 5.37 6.70 -11.51
CA LEU A 158 4.84 7.65 -10.55
C LEU A 158 5.63 8.97 -10.63
N TYR A 159 4.91 10.08 -10.74
CA TYR A 159 5.50 11.42 -10.85
C TYR A 159 5.41 12.18 -9.53
N LEU A 160 6.46 12.93 -9.19
CA LEU A 160 6.45 13.94 -8.13
C LEU A 160 5.49 15.06 -8.52
N LEU A 161 4.33 15.18 -7.85
CA LEU A 161 3.34 16.21 -8.21
C LEU A 161 3.69 17.56 -7.58
N ARG A 162 3.66 18.64 -8.38
CA ARG A 162 3.87 19.99 -7.84
C ARG A 162 2.66 20.39 -6.99
N GLN A 163 2.88 20.70 -5.71
CA GLN A 163 1.80 21.03 -4.77
C GLN A 163 0.76 19.90 -4.60
N GLY A 164 1.12 18.66 -4.94
CA GLY A 164 0.19 17.53 -4.91
C GLY A 164 -0.81 17.51 -6.08
N GLU A 165 -0.69 18.43 -7.05
CA GLU A 165 -1.62 18.52 -8.17
C GLU A 165 -1.26 17.54 -9.30
N ARG A 166 -2.17 16.60 -9.56
CA ARG A 166 -2.02 15.57 -10.60
C ARG A 166 -1.81 16.15 -12.01
N SER A 167 -2.40 17.31 -12.29
CA SER A 167 -2.26 18.04 -13.55
C SER A 167 -0.88 18.69 -13.75
N LYS A 168 -0.03 18.70 -12.73
CA LYS A 168 1.32 19.29 -12.74
C LYS A 168 2.39 18.25 -12.39
N PRO A 169 2.58 17.20 -13.21
CA PRO A 169 3.59 16.18 -12.96
C PRO A 169 5.00 16.77 -13.07
N GLY A 170 5.87 16.37 -12.15
CA GLY A 170 7.30 16.66 -12.14
C GLY A 170 8.11 15.51 -12.69
N GLN A 171 9.23 15.20 -12.02
CA GLN A 171 10.08 14.07 -12.37
C GLN A 171 9.46 12.74 -11.92
N VAL A 172 9.82 11.66 -12.63
CA VAL A 172 9.52 10.30 -12.19
C VAL A 172 10.30 9.98 -10.91
N VAL A 173 9.66 9.31 -9.97
CA VAL A 173 10.26 8.92 -8.69
C VAL A 173 10.35 7.40 -8.60
N SER A 174 11.53 6.89 -8.27
CA SER A 174 11.75 5.48 -7.99
C SER A 174 11.37 5.13 -6.55
N ALA A 175 10.92 3.90 -6.31
CA ALA A 175 10.70 3.40 -4.96
C ALA A 175 11.95 3.47 -4.07
N GLY A 176 11.74 3.75 -2.78
CA GLY A 176 12.80 3.75 -1.79
C GLY A 176 12.34 4.24 -0.42
N PRO A 177 13.22 4.16 0.59
CA PRO A 177 12.89 4.54 1.96
C PRO A 177 13.00 6.06 2.16
N LEU A 178 12.65 6.51 3.37
CA LEU A 178 12.84 7.87 3.83
C LEU A 178 14.35 8.19 3.92
N SER A 179 14.77 9.25 3.25
CA SER A 179 16.18 9.61 3.03
C SER A 179 16.90 10.13 4.28
N PHE A 180 16.16 10.56 5.31
CA PHE A 180 16.76 11.07 6.55
C PHE A 180 17.55 9.99 7.30
N VAL A 181 17.21 8.70 7.14
CA VAL A 181 18.03 7.58 7.60
C VAL A 181 19.08 7.29 6.53
N ARG A 182 20.17 8.05 6.53
CA ARG A 182 21.20 8.02 5.48
C ARG A 182 21.77 6.64 5.18
N SER A 183 21.87 5.76 6.18
CA SER A 183 22.35 4.38 6.00
C SER A 183 21.41 3.51 5.16
N LEU A 184 20.13 3.86 5.10
CA LEU A 184 19.10 3.18 4.32
C LEU A 184 18.76 3.93 3.02
N ALA A 185 19.25 5.16 2.84
CA ALA A 185 18.92 6.03 1.72
C ALA A 185 19.53 5.55 0.39
N ARG A 186 18.89 4.54 -0.21
CA ARG A 186 19.20 3.99 -1.54
C ARG A 186 17.91 3.64 -2.29
N PRO A 187 17.92 3.62 -3.63
CA PRO A 187 16.83 3.01 -4.40
C PRO A 187 16.65 1.54 -3.99
N PHE A 188 15.42 1.02 -4.08
CA PHE A 188 15.23 -0.41 -4.05
C PHE A 188 15.75 -1.03 -5.34
N GLU A 189 16.48 -2.14 -5.20
CA GLU A 189 16.89 -2.93 -6.34
C GLU A 189 15.65 -3.65 -6.86
N PRO A 190 15.35 -3.57 -8.18
CA PRO A 190 14.24 -4.32 -8.73
C PRO A 190 14.51 -5.82 -8.56
N PRO A 191 13.45 -6.65 -8.45
CA PRO A 191 13.61 -8.10 -8.44
C PRO A 191 14.37 -8.56 -9.70
N PRO A 192 15.13 -9.67 -9.62
CA PRO A 192 15.77 -10.26 -10.79
C PRO A 192 14.74 -10.49 -11.89
N VAL A 193 15.12 -10.22 -13.15
CA VAL A 193 14.28 -10.58 -14.29
C VAL A 193 14.33 -12.10 -14.44
N GLU A 194 13.23 -12.78 -14.11
CA GLU A 194 13.02 -14.20 -14.43
C GLU A 194 12.67 -14.40 -15.92
#